data_AF-A0A8F5VJF9-F1
#
_entry.id   AF-A0A8F5VJF9-F1
#
_cell.length_a   1.000
_cell.length_b   1.000
_cell.length_c   1.000
_cell.angle_alpha   90.00
_cell.angle_beta   90.00
_cell.angle_gamma   90.00
#
_symmetry.space_group_name_H-M   'P 1'
#
loop_
_entity.id
_entity.type
_entity.pdbx_description
1 polymer ?
#
loop_
_entity_poly.entity_id
_entity_poly.type
_entity_poly.pdbx_seq_one_letter_code
_entity_poly.pdbx_strand_id
1 'polypeptide(L)'
;MVKVNELYEIALYPSEWNAVVKEFQINQNKGEATKIERIIGGNRVTCEVMGYSWNGAKKPDVPLKQKIKVQITGIIKEQENREKTAS
;
A
#
# COMPACT_ATOMS: atom_id res chain seq x y z
N MET A 1 -14.49 -5.77 -5.64
CA MET A 1 -13.86 -5.14 -6.81
C MET A 1 -13.09 -3.94 -6.30
N VAL A 2 -11.80 -3.84 -6.61
CA VAL A 2 -10.92 -2.75 -6.16
C VAL A 2 -11.19 -1.50 -7.00
N LYS A 3 -11.31 -0.32 -6.38
CA LYS A 3 -11.54 0.94 -7.10
C LYS A 3 -10.38 1.91 -6.93
N VAL A 4 -10.08 2.62 -8.01
CA VAL A 4 -9.11 3.73 -8.02
C VAL A 4 -9.72 4.92 -7.25
N ASN A 5 -8.86 5.68 -6.59
CA ASN A 5 -9.16 6.81 -5.70
C ASN A 5 -9.90 6.45 -4.40
N GLU A 6 -10.12 5.18 -4.12
CA GLU A 6 -10.72 4.72 -2.87
C GLU A 6 -9.64 4.49 -1.80
N LEU A 7 -10.00 4.77 -0.54
CA LEU A 7 -9.13 4.61 0.62
C LEU A 7 -9.24 3.21 1.20
N TYR A 8 -8.10 2.60 1.48
CA TYR A 8 -7.98 1.27 2.05
C TYR A 8 -7.08 1.29 3.28
N GLU A 9 -7.39 0.41 4.24
CA GLU A 9 -6.48 0.10 5.35
C GLU A 9 -5.75 -1.21 5.06
N ILE A 10 -4.42 -1.19 5.15
CA ILE A 10 -3.58 -2.35 4.95
C ILE A 10 -2.80 -2.64 6.22
N ALA A 11 -2.83 -3.89 6.68
CA ALA A 11 -2.04 -4.35 7.82
C ALA A 11 -0.67 -4.87 7.35
N LEU A 12 0.41 -4.25 7.82
CA LEU A 12 1.80 -4.60 7.50
C LEU A 12 2.51 -5.20 8.70
N TYR A 13 3.51 -6.04 8.45
CA TYR A 13 4.41 -6.51 9.51
C TYR A 13 5.28 -5.35 10.03
N PRO A 14 5.74 -5.38 11.29
CA PRO A 14 6.48 -4.27 11.90
C PRO A 14 7.68 -3.74 11.11
N SER A 15 8.50 -4.62 10.52
CA SER A 15 9.66 -4.22 9.72
C SER A 15 9.26 -3.40 8.49
N GLU A 16 8.30 -3.93 7.74
CA GLU A 16 7.74 -3.30 6.54
C GLU A 16 7.00 -2.01 6.88
N TRP A 17 6.19 -2.02 7.94
CA TRP A 17 5.48 -0.83 8.41
C TRP A 17 6.44 0.29 8.78
N ASN A 18 7.51 -0.02 9.53
CA ASN A 18 8.51 0.97 9.91
C ASN A 18 9.23 1.56 8.68
N ALA A 19 9.54 0.75 7.68
CA ALA A 19 10.14 1.22 6.44
C ALA A 19 9.20 2.18 5.70
N VAL A 20 7.94 1.79 5.49
CA VAL A 20 6.93 2.61 4.81
C VAL A 20 6.66 3.92 5.56
N VAL A 21 6.55 3.88 6.90
CA VAL A 21 6.30 5.08 7.70
C VAL A 21 7.48 6.04 7.68
N LYS A 22 8.71 5.51 7.75
CA LYS A 22 9.92 6.34 7.66
C LYS A 22 10.00 7.03 6.30
N GLU A 23 9.77 6.30 5.22
CA GLU A 23 9.74 6.87 3.87
C GLU A 23 8.61 7.90 3.72
N PHE A 24 7.43 7.60 4.23
CA PHE A 24 6.29 8.52 4.25
C PHE A 24 6.59 9.84 4.96
N GLN A 25 7.23 9.79 6.14
CA GLN A 25 7.64 10.98 6.87
C GLN A 25 8.69 11.79 6.11
N ILE A 26 9.68 11.12 5.50
CA ILE A 26 10.72 11.78 4.69
C ILE A 26 10.09 12.50 3.50
N ASN A 27 9.18 11.84 2.78
CA ASN A 27 8.55 12.38 1.59
C ASN A 27 7.55 13.50 1.94
N GLN A 28 6.79 13.38 3.05
CA GLN A 28 5.94 14.47 3.54
C GLN A 28 6.76 15.74 3.80
N ASN A 29 7.93 15.61 4.43
CA ASN A 29 8.82 16.77 4.68
C ASN A 29 9.32 17.43 3.40
N LYS A 30 9.30 16.72 2.27
CA LYS A 30 9.67 17.22 0.93
C LYS A 30 8.47 17.65 0.08
N GLY A 31 7.24 17.42 0.54
CA GLY A 31 6.03 17.60 -0.26
C GLY A 31 5.84 16.54 -1.36
N GLU A 32 6.46 15.37 -1.21
CA GLU A 32 6.42 14.26 -2.16
C GLU A 32 5.44 13.16 -1.71
N ALA A 33 4.82 12.49 -2.67
CA ALA A 33 3.94 11.35 -2.42
C ALA A 33 4.74 10.05 -2.20
N THR A 34 4.31 9.22 -1.26
CA THR A 34 4.90 7.89 -1.02
C THR A 34 4.06 6.82 -1.69
N LYS A 35 4.64 6.10 -2.66
CA LYS A 35 3.92 5.11 -3.45
C LYS A 35 4.42 3.71 -3.13
N ILE A 36 3.48 2.78 -2.93
CA ILE A 36 3.76 1.37 -2.69
C ILE A 36 2.96 0.49 -3.66
N GLU A 37 3.48 -0.68 -3.97
CA GLU A 37 2.74 -1.70 -4.73
C GLU A 37 2.22 -2.81 -3.81
N ARG A 38 0.96 -3.20 -4.00
CA ARG A 38 0.29 -4.23 -3.20
C ARG A 38 -0.64 -5.08 -4.04
N ILE A 39 -0.98 -6.26 -3.52
CA ILE A 39 -2.07 -7.07 -4.05
C ILE A 39 -3.28 -6.87 -3.13
N ILE A 40 -4.35 -6.29 -3.66
CA ILE A 40 -5.61 -6.05 -2.94
C ILE A 40 -6.71 -6.76 -3.72
N GLY A 41 -7.49 -7.63 -3.06
CA GLY A 41 -8.58 -8.36 -3.70
C GLY A 41 -8.19 -9.06 -5.01
N GLY A 42 -6.99 -9.65 -5.04
CA GLY A 42 -6.45 -10.37 -6.22
C GLY A 42 -5.89 -9.49 -7.34
N ASN A 43 -5.89 -8.16 -7.19
CA ASN A 43 -5.37 -7.22 -8.20
C ASN A 43 -4.08 -6.58 -7.69
N ARG A 44 -3.05 -6.56 -8.53
CA ARG A 44 -1.84 -5.77 -8.27
C ARG A 44 -2.18 -4.29 -8.47
N VAL A 45 -1.89 -3.46 -7.49
CA VAL A 45 -2.26 -2.05 -7.47
C VAL A 45 -1.10 -1.20 -6.99
N THR A 46 -1.05 0.03 -7.49
CA THR A 46 -0.21 1.09 -6.96
C THR A 46 -1.05 1.92 -6.00
N CYS A 47 -0.51 2.15 -4.80
CA CYS A 47 -1.17 2.89 -3.75
C CYS A 47 -0.29 4.06 -3.29
N GLU A 48 -0.91 5.20 -3.03
CA GLU A 48 -0.29 6.32 -2.32
C GLU A 48 -0.59 6.19 -0.83
N VAL A 49 0.44 6.33 0.01
CA VAL A 49 0.28 6.29 1.47
C VAL A 49 -0.30 7.62 1.92
N MET A 50 -1.46 7.57 2.56
CA MET A 50 -2.18 8.75 3.06
C MET A 50 -1.97 8.99 4.55
N GLY A 51 -1.52 7.95 5.27
CA GLY A 51 -1.20 8.03 6.68
C GLY A 51 -1.03 6.66 7.31
N TYR A 52 -0.83 6.63 8.62
CA TYR A 52 -0.65 5.40 9.39
C TYR A 52 -1.31 5.51 10.76
N SER A 53 -1.57 4.37 11.39
CA SER A 53 -2.15 4.32 12.73
C SER A 53 -1.61 3.11 13.47
N TRP A 54 -1.34 3.29 14.77
CA TRP A 54 -1.01 2.18 15.64
C TRP A 54 -2.28 1.36 15.91
N ASN A 55 -2.12 0.05 16.03
CA ASN A 55 -3.19 -0.84 16.43
C ASN A 55 -3.38 -0.68 17.95
N GLY A 56 -4.23 0.26 18.34
CA GLY A 56 -4.45 0.69 19.73
C GLY A 56 -4.08 2.16 19.98
N ALA A 57 -4.37 2.66 21.18
CA ALA A 57 -4.12 4.06 21.54
C ALA A 57 -2.62 4.43 21.62
N LYS A 58 -1.72 3.43 21.61
CA LYS A 58 -0.28 3.59 21.79
C LYS A 58 0.49 2.61 20.89
N LYS A 59 1.78 2.90 20.68
CA LYS A 59 2.73 1.96 20.07
C LYS A 59 2.71 0.64 20.86
N PRO A 60 2.51 -0.52 20.21
CA PRO A 60 2.43 -1.79 20.92
C PRO A 60 3.79 -2.21 21.46
N ASP A 61 3.79 -2.84 22.63
CA ASP A 61 4.99 -3.41 23.28
C ASP A 61 5.49 -4.69 22.58
N VAL A 62 4.66 -5.27 21.72
CA VAL A 62 4.95 -6.49 20.96
C VAL A 62 4.87 -6.23 19.44
N PRO A 63 5.65 -6.96 18.62
CA PRO A 63 5.65 -6.83 17.17
C PRO A 63 4.32 -7.31 16.56
N LEU A 64 3.31 -6.45 16.57
CA LEU A 64 2.01 -6.69 15.96
C LEU A 64 1.93 -6.04 14.59
N LYS A 65 1.10 -6.61 13.70
CA LYS A 65 0.79 -5.96 12.44
C LYS A 65 0.15 -4.60 12.69
N GLN A 66 0.66 -3.58 12.02
CA GLN A 66 0.21 -2.19 12.15
C GLN A 66 -0.49 -1.76 10.87
N LYS A 67 -1.40 -0.79 10.96
CA LYS A 67 -2.18 -0.34 9.82
C LYS A 67 -1.55 0.88 9.16
N ILE A 68 -1.59 0.89 7.83
CA ILE A 68 -1.42 2.08 7.02
C ILE A 68 -2.72 2.37 6.26
N LYS A 69 -2.98 3.66 6.03
CA LYS A 69 -4.05 4.14 5.16
C LYS A 69 -3.45 4.46 3.82
N VAL A 70 -4.03 3.93 2.76
CA VAL A 70 -3.56 4.14 1.40
C VAL A 70 -4.71 4.51 0.47
N GLN A 71 -4.42 5.26 -0.57
CA GLN A 71 -5.34 5.51 -1.68
C GLN A 71 -4.84 4.77 -2.91
N ILE A 72 -5.71 4.05 -3.61
CA ILE A 72 -5.31 3.37 -4.84
C ILE A 72 -5.20 4.38 -5.97
N THR A 73 -4.02 4.52 -6.56
CA THR A 73 -3.76 5.45 -7.67
C THR A 73 -3.73 4.74 -9.02
N GLY A 74 -3.55 3.41 -9.04
CA GLY A 74 -3.60 2.63 -10.27
C GLY A 74 -3.81 1.15 -10.04
N ILE A 75 -4.43 0.47 -11.01
CA ILE A 75 -4.51 -0.98 -11.08
C ILE A 75 -3.51 -1.44 -12.14
N ILE A 76 -2.52 -2.22 -11.72
CA ILE A 76 -1.53 -2.82 -12.62
C ILE A 76 -2.22 -4.02 -13.26
N LYS A 77 -2.72 -3.82 -14.47
CA LYS A 77 -3.13 -4.95 -15.32
C LYS A 77 -1.85 -5.68 -15.71
N GLU A 78 -1.64 -6.89 -15.19
CA GLU A 78 -0.77 -7.83 -15.90
C GLU A 78 -1.39 -7.94 -17.28
N GLN A 79 -0.68 -7.45 -18.31
CA GLN A 79 -1.07 -7.71 -19.67
C GLN A 79 -1.09 -9.24 -19.79
N GLU A 80 -2.29 -9.82 -19.92
CA GLU A 80 -2.45 -11.15 -20.48
C GLU A 80 -1.81 -11.10 -21.87
N ASN A 81 -0.51 -11.39 -21.93
CA ASN A 81 0.12 -11.85 -23.15
C ASN A 81 -0.34 -13.31 -23.33
N ARG A 82 -1.65 -13.50 -23.52
CA ARG A 82 -2.14 -14.63 -24.29
C ARG A 82 -1.83 -14.27 -25.73
N GLU A 83 -0.57 -14.51 -26.10
CA GLU A 83 -0.24 -14.74 -27.48
C GLU A 83 -1.29 -15.69 -28.03
N LYS A 84 -2.12 -15.15 -28.92
CA LYS A 84 -2.79 -15.95 -29.94
C LYS A 84 -1.66 -16.66 -30.69
N THR A 85 -1.24 -17.82 -30.23
CA THR A 85 -0.69 -18.83 -31.13
C THR A 85 -1.88 -19.38 -31.90
N ALA A 86 -2.36 -18.55 -32.83
CA ALA A 86 -3.08 -19.01 -33.98
C ALA A 86 -2.03 -19.64 -34.89
N SER A 87 -2.01 -20.96 -34.96
CA SER A 87 -1.67 -21.76 -36.15
C SER A 87 -1.91 -23.23 -35.84
#